data_AF-A0A9E7KQD1-F1
#
_entry.id   AF-A0A9E7KQD1-F1
#
_cell.length_a   1.000
_cell.length_b   1.000
_cell.length_c   1.000
_cell.angle_alpha   90.00
_cell.angle_beta   90.00
_cell.angle_gamma   90.00
#
_symmetry.space_group_name_H-M   'P 1'
#
loop_
_entity.id
_entity.type
_entity.pdbx_description
1 polymer ?
#
loop_
_entity_poly.entity_id
_entity_poly.type
_entity_poly.pdbx_seq_one_letter_code
_entity_poly.pdbx_strand_id
1 'polypeptide(L)'
;MITLKKQSRRLELSKLLRCLLIHFMDLHVMPEAVNKIYEIKGRKQTSPLAISVADVSDISCFATVDHLPNGLLDSLLPGPVTVVLRRGDSSILDKSLNPGLDSIGVRVPDFNFIRAVARGSVSALALTSANLSGQPSSVSIKDFENLWQHCAYVYDGGVLPSGRAGSTVVDLIKPGLFKILRPGSARQETTAILEKFCLEEVP
;
A
#
# COMPACT_ATOMS: atom_id res chain seq x y z
N MET A 1 -15.48 5.96 25.05
CA MET A 1 -15.98 7.12 24.27
C MET A 1 -14.79 7.83 23.65
N ILE A 2 -14.57 7.67 22.34
CA ILE A 2 -13.51 8.36 21.61
C ILE A 2 -14.10 9.68 21.09
N THR A 3 -13.75 10.79 21.73
CA THR A 3 -14.23 12.13 21.34
C THR A 3 -13.50 12.60 20.08
N LEU A 4 -14.13 12.44 18.91
CA LEU A 4 -13.64 12.92 17.62
C LEU A 4 -13.80 14.45 17.55
N LYS A 5 -12.68 15.18 17.65
CA LYS A 5 -12.58 16.57 17.19
C LYS A 5 -11.51 16.63 16.12
N LYS A 6 -11.81 17.42 15.09
CA LYS A 6 -10.98 17.83 13.96
C LYS A 6 -9.72 18.54 14.48
N GLN A 7 -8.74 17.79 14.99
CA GLN A 7 -7.44 18.31 15.41
C GLN A 7 -6.44 17.16 15.58
N SER A 8 -5.23 17.39 15.05
CA SER A 8 -4.05 16.53 15.12
C SER A 8 -3.93 15.82 16.48
N ARG A 9 -3.95 14.48 16.44
CA ARG A 9 -3.62 13.64 17.61
C ARG A 9 -2.23 13.07 17.40
N ARG A 10 -1.34 13.39 18.33
CA ARG A 10 0.02 12.84 18.42
C ARG A 10 -0.06 11.44 19.05
N LEU A 11 0.33 10.40 18.32
CA LEU A 11 0.55 9.07 18.89
C LEU A 11 2.04 8.73 18.76
N GLU A 12 2.68 8.30 19.85
CA GLU A 12 4.04 7.74 19.77
C GLU A 12 3.99 6.34 19.16
N LEU A 13 4.61 6.11 17.99
CA LEU A 13 4.22 5.00 17.11
C LEU A 13 5.38 4.21 16.48
N SER A 14 6.20 3.43 17.21
CA SER A 14 7.43 2.76 16.68
C SER A 14 7.26 1.83 15.47
N LYS A 15 8.08 2.11 14.44
CA LYS A 15 8.46 1.30 13.27
C LYS A 15 7.48 1.21 12.08
N LEU A 16 8.08 1.41 10.89
CA LEU A 16 7.72 0.96 9.53
C LEU A 16 6.66 1.62 8.65
N LEU A 17 5.79 2.52 9.11
CA LEU A 17 5.05 3.41 8.19
C LEU A 17 4.45 4.60 8.96
N ARG A 18 5.23 5.66 9.17
CA ARG A 18 4.86 6.78 10.08
C ARG A 18 4.42 8.08 9.38
N CYS A 19 4.10 8.02 8.09
CA CYS A 19 3.44 9.10 7.36
C CYS A 19 2.45 8.46 6.39
N LEU A 20 1.32 7.98 6.91
CA LEU A 20 0.24 7.54 6.04
C LEU A 20 -0.63 8.76 5.77
N LEU A 21 -0.60 9.24 4.53
CA LEU A 21 -1.64 10.11 4.01
C LEU A 21 -2.87 9.22 3.83
N ILE A 22 -3.59 8.98 4.94
CA ILE A 22 -4.88 8.32 4.88
C ILE A 22 -5.85 9.40 4.41
N HIS A 23 -5.91 9.62 3.10
CA HIS A 23 -7.23 9.91 2.57
C HIS A 23 -8.05 8.68 2.97
N PHE A 24 -8.94 8.85 3.96
CA PHE A 24 -10.04 7.92 4.20
C PHE A 24 -10.89 7.98 2.94
N MET A 25 -10.42 7.29 1.93
CA MET A 25 -11.02 7.14 0.65
C MET A 25 -11.12 5.63 0.54
N ASP A 26 -12.09 5.13 1.29
CA ASP A 26 -12.57 3.77 1.21
C ASP A 26 -12.87 3.52 -0.28
N LEU A 27 -12.00 2.74 -0.94
CA LEU A 27 -11.94 2.63 -2.39
C LEU A 27 -13.23 2.04 -3.00
N HIS A 28 -14.04 1.39 -2.16
CA HIS A 28 -15.32 0.82 -2.53
C HIS A 28 -16.45 1.86 -2.56
N VAL A 29 -16.30 2.98 -1.83
CA VAL A 29 -17.45 3.85 -1.57
C VAL A 29 -17.55 4.97 -2.60
N MET A 30 -16.46 5.41 -3.25
CA MET A 30 -16.50 6.56 -4.16
C MET A 30 -15.49 6.44 -5.31
N PRO A 31 -15.90 6.13 -6.56
CA PRO A 31 -15.03 6.22 -7.74
C PRO A 31 -14.37 7.60 -7.88
N GLU A 32 -15.08 8.64 -7.46
CA GLU A 32 -14.58 10.02 -7.34
C GLU A 32 -13.37 10.15 -6.41
N ALA A 33 -13.23 9.26 -5.43
CA ALA A 33 -12.11 9.27 -4.50
C ALA A 33 -10.79 8.86 -5.16
N VAL A 34 -10.84 7.88 -6.07
CA VAL A 34 -9.67 7.49 -6.87
C VAL A 34 -9.21 8.68 -7.72
N ASN A 35 -10.14 9.33 -8.42
CA ASN A 35 -9.84 10.50 -9.25
C ASN A 35 -9.28 11.66 -8.41
N LYS A 36 -9.89 11.95 -7.25
CA LYS A 36 -9.39 12.97 -6.31
C LYS A 36 -7.96 12.65 -5.84
N ILE A 37 -7.61 11.39 -5.59
CA ILE A 37 -6.23 11.02 -5.24
C ILE A 37 -5.27 11.36 -6.39
N TYR A 38 -5.62 11.03 -7.64
CA TYR A 38 -4.79 11.39 -8.80
C TYR A 38 -4.64 12.90 -8.96
N GLU A 39 -5.73 13.65 -8.82
CA GLU A 39 -5.76 15.12 -8.89
C GLU A 39 -4.91 15.78 -7.79
N ILE A 40 -5.16 15.45 -6.52
CA ILE A 40 -4.45 16.01 -5.36
C ILE A 40 -2.96 15.71 -5.44
N LYS A 41 -2.58 14.53 -5.92
CA LYS A 41 -1.17 14.13 -6.04
C LYS A 41 -0.48 14.64 -7.29
N GLY A 42 -1.20 15.23 -8.24
CA GLY A 42 -0.70 15.57 -9.57
C GLY A 42 -0.14 14.34 -10.30
N ARG A 43 -0.70 13.14 -10.03
CA ARG A 43 -0.26 11.89 -10.66
C ARG A 43 -0.93 11.77 -12.02
N LYS A 44 -0.16 11.37 -13.04
CA LYS A 44 -0.76 10.87 -14.27
C LYS A 44 -1.64 9.67 -13.92
N GLN A 45 -2.85 9.59 -14.47
CA GLN A 45 -3.76 8.45 -14.27
C GLN A 45 -3.13 7.10 -14.69
N THR A 46 -2.06 7.14 -15.49
CA THR A 46 -1.26 5.98 -15.89
C THR A 46 -0.30 5.45 -14.82
N SER A 47 -0.12 6.16 -13.69
CA SER A 47 0.76 5.71 -12.60
C SER A 47 0.00 4.76 -11.67
N PRO A 48 0.39 3.47 -11.57
CA PRO A 48 -0.35 2.51 -10.76
C PRO A 48 -0.28 2.85 -9.28
N LEU A 49 -1.41 2.71 -8.60
CA LEU A 49 -1.60 2.77 -7.16
C LEU A 49 -1.63 1.35 -6.60
N ALA A 50 -0.95 1.17 -5.47
CA ALA A 50 -1.11 -0.01 -4.64
C ALA A 50 -2.21 0.22 -3.60
N ILE A 51 -2.78 -0.86 -3.10
CA ILE A 51 -3.71 -0.85 -1.98
C ILE A 51 -3.06 -1.46 -0.74
N SER A 52 -3.61 -1.11 0.42
CA SER A 52 -3.29 -1.68 1.71
C SER A 52 -4.51 -2.40 2.26
N VAL A 53 -4.32 -3.63 2.71
CA VAL A 53 -5.35 -4.41 3.42
C VAL A 53 -4.89 -4.71 4.85
N ALA A 54 -5.82 -5.15 5.69
CA ALA A 54 -5.57 -5.36 7.11
C ALA A 54 -4.83 -6.68 7.38
N ASP A 55 -5.24 -7.73 6.70
CA ASP A 55 -4.80 -9.10 6.92
C ASP A 55 -4.49 -9.79 5.58
N VAL A 56 -3.56 -10.76 5.60
CA VAL A 56 -3.11 -11.46 4.38
C VAL A 56 -4.25 -12.22 3.70
N SER A 57 -5.19 -12.73 4.49
CA SER A 57 -6.41 -13.40 4.02
C SER A 57 -7.26 -12.51 3.10
N ASP A 58 -7.26 -11.20 3.32
CA ASP A 58 -8.10 -10.24 2.60
C ASP A 58 -7.61 -10.01 1.16
N ILE A 59 -6.37 -10.39 0.84
CA ILE A 59 -5.78 -10.19 -0.49
C ILE A 59 -6.61 -10.90 -1.56
N SER A 60 -7.14 -12.09 -1.24
CA SER A 60 -7.95 -12.91 -2.16
C SER A 60 -9.26 -12.22 -2.58
N CYS A 61 -9.76 -11.26 -1.80
CA CYS A 61 -10.93 -10.46 -2.16
C CYS A 61 -10.65 -9.48 -3.32
N PHE A 62 -9.38 -9.17 -3.59
CA PHE A 62 -8.97 -8.13 -4.54
C PHE A 62 -8.13 -8.66 -5.70
N ALA A 63 -7.41 -9.75 -5.48
CA ALA A 63 -6.45 -10.31 -6.41
C ALA A 63 -6.55 -11.84 -6.48
N THR A 64 -6.21 -12.40 -7.64
CA THR A 64 -6.07 -13.85 -7.82
C THR A 64 -4.80 -14.33 -7.13
N VAL A 65 -4.94 -15.34 -6.27
CA VAL A 65 -3.84 -15.89 -5.45
C VAL A 65 -3.70 -17.40 -5.57
N ASP A 66 -4.60 -18.08 -6.29
CA ASP A 66 -4.70 -19.55 -6.34
C ASP A 66 -3.45 -20.23 -6.93
N HIS A 67 -2.69 -19.52 -7.75
CA HIS A 67 -1.46 -20.03 -8.34
C HIS A 67 -0.24 -19.91 -7.42
N LEU A 68 -0.35 -19.20 -6.29
CA LEU A 68 0.76 -19.00 -5.36
C LEU A 68 0.91 -20.21 -4.44
N PRO A 69 2.15 -20.59 -4.08
CA PRO A 69 2.37 -21.59 -3.05
C PRO A 69 1.73 -21.21 -1.71
N ASN A 70 1.16 -22.20 -1.03
CA ASN A 70 0.56 -22.03 0.29
C ASN A 70 1.57 -21.43 1.29
N GLY A 71 1.19 -20.38 2.00
CA GLY A 71 2.03 -19.70 2.98
C GLY A 71 3.07 -18.73 2.40
N LEU A 72 3.16 -18.58 1.07
CA LEU A 72 4.07 -17.61 0.46
C LEU A 72 3.72 -16.18 0.89
N LEU A 73 2.43 -15.82 0.80
CA LEU A 73 1.98 -14.48 1.17
C LEU A 73 2.23 -14.19 2.66
N ASP A 74 1.95 -15.15 3.54
CA ASP A 74 2.22 -15.03 4.99
C ASP A 74 3.72 -14.93 5.32
N SER A 75 4.59 -15.44 4.45
CA SER A 75 6.04 -15.29 4.61
C SER A 75 6.53 -13.91 4.17
N LEU A 76 5.84 -13.26 3.24
CA LEU A 76 6.18 -11.92 2.73
C LEU A 76 5.49 -10.79 3.50
N LEU A 77 4.34 -11.07 4.12
CA LEU A 77 3.40 -10.11 4.68
C LEU A 77 2.88 -10.61 6.03
N PRO A 78 2.63 -9.73 7.02
CA PRO A 78 2.80 -8.28 6.99
C PRO A 78 4.26 -7.83 6.86
N GLY A 79 4.53 -6.75 6.12
CA GLY A 79 5.92 -6.32 5.92
C GLY A 79 6.16 -5.11 5.01
N PRO A 80 7.44 -4.80 4.74
CA PRO A 80 7.88 -3.79 3.78
C PRO A 80 7.86 -4.27 2.31
N VAL A 81 6.93 -5.16 1.95
CA VAL A 81 6.76 -5.70 0.59
C VAL A 81 5.42 -5.28 0.02
N THR A 82 5.40 -4.98 -1.27
CA THR A 82 4.18 -4.81 -2.07
C THR A 82 4.20 -5.89 -3.14
N VAL A 83 3.21 -6.79 -3.09
CA VAL A 83 3.04 -7.87 -4.07
C VAL A 83 2.14 -7.37 -5.20
N VAL A 84 2.56 -7.54 -6.44
CA VAL A 84 1.75 -7.22 -7.62
C VAL A 84 1.18 -8.52 -8.14
N LEU A 85 -0.15 -8.56 -8.23
CA LEU A 85 -0.93 -9.74 -8.57
C LEU A 85 -1.94 -9.38 -9.66
N ARG A 86 -2.48 -10.41 -10.32
CA ARG A 86 -3.62 -10.22 -11.23
C ARG A 86 -4.83 -9.78 -10.40
N ARG A 87 -5.54 -8.77 -10.86
CA ARG A 87 -6.80 -8.35 -10.24
C ARG A 87 -7.80 -9.50 -10.34
N GLY A 88 -8.49 -9.80 -9.24
CA GLY A 88 -9.52 -10.83 -9.23
C GLY A 88 -10.76 -10.37 -10.01
N ASP A 89 -11.40 -11.30 -10.73
CA ASP A 89 -12.59 -10.99 -11.53
C ASP A 89 -13.78 -10.52 -10.67
N SER A 90 -13.83 -10.99 -9.42
CA SER A 90 -14.84 -10.58 -8.41
C SER A 90 -14.37 -9.45 -7.49
N SER A 91 -13.28 -8.76 -7.85
CA SER A 91 -12.75 -7.66 -7.04
C SER A 91 -13.76 -6.52 -6.95
N ILE A 92 -14.06 -6.10 -5.73
CA ILE A 92 -14.94 -4.95 -5.44
C ILE A 92 -14.29 -3.58 -5.75
N LEU A 93 -13.02 -3.57 -6.18
CA LEU A 93 -12.31 -2.33 -6.50
C LEU A 93 -12.76 -1.80 -7.86
N ASP A 94 -13.09 -0.51 -7.89
CA ASP A 94 -13.47 0.18 -9.12
C ASP A 94 -12.38 0.08 -10.20
N LYS A 95 -12.80 -0.03 -11.47
CA LYS A 95 -11.88 -0.13 -12.63
C LYS A 95 -11.14 1.18 -12.92
N SER A 96 -11.58 2.31 -12.37
CA SER A 96 -10.85 3.58 -12.38
C SER A 96 -9.57 3.52 -11.54
N LEU A 97 -9.46 2.60 -10.58
CA LEU A 97 -8.20 2.33 -9.90
C LEU A 97 -7.30 1.56 -10.86
N ASN A 98 -6.22 2.20 -11.31
CA ASN A 98 -5.27 1.66 -12.30
C ASN A 98 -5.96 1.36 -13.67
N PRO A 99 -6.46 2.40 -14.36
CA PRO A 99 -7.21 2.21 -15.60
C PRO A 99 -6.32 1.55 -16.67
N GLY A 100 -6.85 0.47 -17.29
CA GLY A 100 -6.14 -0.29 -18.33
C GLY A 100 -5.10 -1.29 -17.81
N LEU A 101 -5.01 -1.50 -16.49
CA LEU A 101 -4.15 -2.52 -15.90
C LEU A 101 -4.97 -3.64 -15.26
N ASP A 102 -4.70 -4.87 -15.70
CA ASP A 102 -5.27 -6.09 -15.11
C ASP A 102 -4.56 -6.53 -13.82
N SER A 103 -3.66 -5.69 -13.29
CA SER A 103 -2.88 -5.96 -12.10
C SER A 103 -3.17 -4.96 -10.98
N ILE A 104 -2.91 -5.41 -9.75
CA ILE A 104 -3.04 -4.60 -8.55
C ILE A 104 -1.87 -4.89 -7.61
N GLY A 105 -1.26 -3.82 -7.10
CA GLY A 105 -0.27 -3.92 -6.03
C GLY A 105 -0.99 -3.97 -4.68
N VAL A 106 -0.69 -4.96 -3.86
CA VAL A 106 -1.29 -5.15 -2.53
C VAL A 106 -0.20 -5.21 -1.48
N ARG A 107 -0.47 -4.62 -0.31
CA ARG A 107 0.43 -4.65 0.84
C ARG A 107 -0.35 -4.85 2.13
N VAL A 108 0.20 -5.64 3.03
CA VAL A 108 -0.21 -5.65 4.45
C VAL A 108 0.93 -5.01 5.25
N PRO A 109 0.78 -3.77 5.73
CA PRO A 109 1.82 -3.12 6.52
C PRO A 109 2.00 -3.84 7.86
N ASP A 110 3.25 -4.12 8.24
CA ASP A 110 3.59 -4.57 9.59
C ASP A 110 3.52 -3.41 10.59
N PHE A 111 2.29 -2.92 10.80
CA PHE A 111 2.02 -1.84 11.72
C PHE A 111 0.59 -1.88 12.24
N ASN A 112 0.44 -2.17 13.54
CA ASN A 112 -0.86 -2.42 14.18
C ASN A 112 -1.87 -1.29 13.99
N PHE A 113 -1.43 -0.03 14.05
CA PHE A 113 -2.34 1.11 13.86
C PHE A 113 -2.90 1.15 12.44
N ILE A 114 -2.09 0.91 11.40
CA ILE A 114 -2.58 0.91 10.02
C ILE A 114 -3.48 -0.28 9.76
N ARG A 115 -3.11 -1.46 10.28
CA ARG A 115 -3.98 -2.65 10.21
C ARG A 115 -5.31 -2.40 10.92
N ALA A 116 -5.32 -1.75 12.07
CA ALA A 116 -6.55 -1.40 12.78
C ALA A 116 -7.41 -0.40 11.99
N VAL A 117 -6.80 0.60 11.35
CA VAL A 117 -7.53 1.51 10.45
C VAL A 117 -8.09 0.76 9.24
N ALA A 118 -7.32 -0.14 8.63
CA ALA A 118 -7.76 -0.95 7.50
C ALA A 118 -8.91 -1.92 7.89
N ARG A 119 -8.90 -2.51 9.10
CA ARG A 119 -10.01 -3.35 9.59
C ARG A 119 -11.30 -2.58 9.81
N GLY A 120 -11.20 -1.29 10.14
CA GLY A 120 -12.35 -0.41 10.29
C GLY A 120 -12.88 0.14 8.97
N SER A 121 -12.18 -0.10 7.87
CA SER A 121 -12.59 0.27 6.51
C SER A 121 -13.43 -0.86 5.91
N VAL A 122 -14.45 -0.52 5.12
CA VAL A 122 -15.28 -1.53 4.44
C VAL A 122 -14.53 -2.17 3.27
N SER A 123 -13.44 -1.54 2.82
CA SER A 123 -12.55 -2.00 1.74
C SER A 123 -11.08 -1.71 2.01
N ALA A 124 -10.25 -1.90 0.98
CA ALA A 124 -8.83 -1.59 1.01
C ALA A 124 -8.56 -0.07 1.03
N LEU A 125 -7.44 0.31 1.65
CA LEU A 125 -6.96 1.68 1.68
C LEU A 125 -6.02 1.93 0.49
N ALA A 126 -6.17 3.04 -0.23
CA ALA A 126 -5.18 3.42 -1.23
C ALA A 126 -3.82 3.72 -0.56
N LEU A 127 -2.76 3.02 -0.97
CA LEU A 127 -1.42 3.24 -0.45
C LEU A 127 -0.65 4.14 -1.40
N THR A 128 -0.55 5.41 -1.02
CA THR A 128 0.30 6.38 -1.71
C THR A 128 1.37 6.91 -0.76
N SER A 129 2.55 7.20 -1.27
CA SER A 129 3.56 7.93 -0.51
C SER A 129 3.03 9.36 -0.24
N ALA A 130 3.28 9.90 0.95
CA ALA A 130 2.71 11.17 1.39
C ALA A 130 3.30 12.42 0.69
N ASN A 131 4.07 12.27 -0.39
CA ASN A 131 4.65 13.37 -1.16
C ASN A 131 3.84 13.69 -2.44
N LEU A 132 4.07 14.87 -3.00
CA LEU A 132 3.68 15.17 -4.38
C LEU A 132 4.50 14.31 -5.35
N SER A 133 3.93 13.97 -6.51
CA SER A 133 4.63 13.16 -7.50
C SER A 133 5.97 13.82 -7.91
N GLY A 134 7.07 13.07 -7.87
CA GLY A 134 8.42 13.55 -8.20
C GLY A 134 9.18 14.22 -7.04
N GLN A 135 8.55 14.48 -5.90
CA GLN A 135 9.21 15.03 -4.71
C GLN A 135 9.88 13.93 -3.86
N PRO A 136 10.87 14.26 -3.02
CA PRO A 136 11.43 13.34 -2.04
C PRO A 136 10.34 12.72 -1.16
N SER A 137 10.58 11.50 -0.68
CA SER A 137 9.64 10.85 0.24
C SER A 137 9.55 11.64 1.54
N SER A 138 8.33 11.96 1.97
CA SER A 138 8.07 12.62 3.24
C SER A 138 8.55 11.76 4.40
N VAL A 139 9.38 12.33 5.26
CA VAL A 139 9.87 11.71 6.50
C VAL A 139 9.15 12.24 7.74
N SER A 140 8.45 13.37 7.63
CA SER A 140 7.64 13.96 8.69
C SER A 140 6.28 14.43 8.17
N ILE A 141 5.33 14.64 9.07
CA ILE A 141 4.02 15.19 8.69
C ILE A 141 4.08 16.59 8.08
N LYS A 142 5.11 17.37 8.47
CA LYS A 142 5.30 18.75 7.98
C LYS A 142 5.69 18.77 6.51
N ASP A 143 6.35 17.72 6.02
CA ASP A 143 6.80 17.62 4.63
C ASP A 143 5.64 17.54 3.63
N PHE A 144 4.40 17.33 4.11
CA PHE A 144 3.19 17.32 3.30
C PHE A 144 2.07 18.19 3.90
N GLU A 145 2.43 19.21 4.68
CA GLU A 145 1.46 20.12 5.30
C GLU A 145 0.53 20.79 4.27
N ASN A 146 1.05 21.04 3.06
CA ASN A 146 0.29 21.57 1.93
C ASN A 146 -0.86 20.65 1.48
N LEU A 147 -0.79 19.34 1.78
CA LEU A 147 -1.83 18.37 1.46
C LEU A 147 -2.89 18.24 2.57
N TRP A 148 -2.66 18.79 3.76
CA TRP A 148 -3.53 18.58 4.92
C TRP A 148 -4.96 19.10 4.69
N GLN A 149 -5.11 20.19 3.93
CA GLN A 149 -6.43 20.74 3.59
C GLN A 149 -7.31 19.77 2.80
N HIS A 150 -6.70 18.81 2.09
CA HIS A 150 -7.41 17.78 1.33
C HIS A 150 -7.60 16.48 2.14
N CYS A 151 -6.98 16.37 3.31
CA CYS A 151 -7.03 15.17 4.15
C CYS A 151 -8.18 15.28 5.15
N ALA A 152 -8.98 14.22 5.27
CA ALA A 152 -9.98 14.11 6.34
C ALA A 152 -9.30 13.99 7.71
N TYR A 153 -8.19 13.26 7.76
CA TYR A 153 -7.41 13.02 8.97
C TYR A 153 -5.91 13.00 8.63
N VAL A 154 -5.10 13.50 9.56
CA VAL A 154 -3.64 13.40 9.53
C VAL A 154 -3.20 12.78 10.85
N TYR A 155 -2.41 11.71 10.76
CA TYR A 155 -1.87 11.01 11.93
C TYR A 155 -0.38 11.28 12.03
N ASP A 156 0.05 11.89 13.12
CA ASP A 156 1.47 12.10 13.40
C ASP A 156 2.06 10.87 14.09
N GLY A 157 2.83 10.11 13.32
CA GLY A 157 3.61 8.98 13.81
C GLY A 157 5.06 9.34 14.16
N GLY A 158 5.43 10.62 14.14
CA GLY A 158 6.81 11.10 14.32
C GLY A 158 7.68 10.98 13.07
N VAL A 159 8.97 11.27 13.22
CA VAL A 159 9.93 11.38 12.10
C VAL A 159 10.48 10.01 11.69
N LEU A 160 10.51 9.74 10.39
CA LEU A 160 11.15 8.58 9.78
C LEU A 160 12.65 8.84 9.55
N PRO A 161 13.51 7.81 9.61
CA PRO A 161 14.90 7.94 9.21
C PRO A 161 15.04 8.42 7.77
N SER A 162 15.90 9.40 7.53
CA SER A 162 16.21 9.89 6.18
C SER A 162 16.94 8.85 5.35
N GLY A 163 16.79 8.90 4.02
CA GLY A 163 17.47 7.98 3.09
C GLY A 163 16.92 6.56 3.06
N ARG A 164 15.78 6.29 3.72
CA ARG A 164 15.19 4.95 3.74
C ARG A 164 14.67 4.55 2.35
N ALA A 165 15.11 3.41 1.86
CA ALA A 165 14.52 2.77 0.69
C ALA A 165 13.03 2.45 0.96
N GLY A 166 12.19 2.62 -0.06
CA GLY A 166 10.77 2.30 0.01
C GLY A 166 10.48 0.80 0.19
N SER A 167 9.21 0.41 0.11
CA SER A 167 8.86 -1.02 0.04
C SER A 167 9.43 -1.66 -1.21
N THR A 168 9.89 -2.90 -1.08
CA THR A 168 10.21 -3.76 -2.23
C THR A 168 8.91 -4.03 -2.98
N VAL A 169 8.92 -3.88 -4.30
CA VAL A 169 7.77 -4.21 -5.14
C VAL A 169 8.14 -5.44 -5.96
N VAL A 170 7.36 -6.51 -5.82
CA VAL A 170 7.56 -7.77 -6.51
C VAL A 170 6.33 -8.12 -7.33
N ASP A 171 6.54 -8.46 -8.59
CA ASP A 171 5.54 -9.05 -9.49
C ASP A 171 5.49 -10.56 -9.29
N LEU A 172 4.29 -11.08 -9.00
CA LEU A 172 4.00 -12.50 -8.81
C LEU A 172 2.82 -12.94 -9.71
N ILE A 173 2.55 -12.23 -10.81
CA ILE A 173 1.43 -12.53 -11.71
C ILE A 173 1.62 -13.88 -12.40
N LYS A 174 2.86 -14.22 -12.78
CA LYS A 174 3.17 -15.45 -13.52
C LYS A 174 3.43 -16.60 -12.55
N PRO A 175 2.73 -17.75 -12.67
CA PRO A 175 3.00 -18.92 -11.83
C PRO A 175 4.46 -19.37 -11.91
N GLY A 176 5.05 -19.69 -10.75
CA GLY A 176 6.43 -20.15 -10.61
C GLY A 176 7.50 -19.08 -10.84
N LEU A 177 7.13 -17.84 -11.16
CA LEU A 177 8.06 -16.78 -11.52
C LEU A 177 7.84 -15.53 -10.66
N PHE A 178 8.92 -14.79 -10.42
CA PHE A 178 8.83 -13.45 -9.82
C PHE A 178 9.70 -12.43 -10.56
N LYS A 179 9.34 -11.15 -10.46
CA LYS A 179 10.19 -10.05 -10.92
C LYS A 179 10.21 -8.92 -9.92
N ILE A 180 11.39 -8.45 -9.55
CA ILE A 180 11.52 -7.29 -8.68
C ILE A 180 11.35 -6.03 -9.52
N LEU A 181 10.17 -5.42 -9.43
CA LEU A 181 9.85 -4.18 -10.16
C LEU A 181 10.51 -2.96 -9.53
N ARG A 182 10.66 -2.97 -8.21
CA ARG A 182 11.36 -1.92 -7.48
C ARG A 182 12.16 -2.52 -6.32
N PRO A 183 13.49 -2.39 -6.31
CA PRO A 183 14.27 -2.75 -5.14
C PRO A 183 13.93 -1.80 -3.99
N GLY A 184 13.62 -2.37 -2.84
CA GLY A 184 13.31 -1.64 -1.62
C GLY A 184 14.10 -2.16 -0.44
N SER A 185 13.70 -1.71 0.76
CA SER A 185 14.38 -2.06 2.02
C SER A 185 14.42 -3.56 2.34
N ALA A 186 13.58 -4.38 1.73
CA ALA A 186 13.54 -5.83 1.95
C ALA A 186 13.89 -6.66 0.71
N ARG A 187 14.62 -6.10 -0.28
CA ARG A 187 14.91 -6.82 -1.53
C ARG A 187 15.58 -8.18 -1.30
N GLN A 188 16.62 -8.24 -0.48
CA GLN A 188 17.37 -9.48 -0.25
C GLN A 188 16.49 -10.53 0.43
N GLU A 189 15.81 -10.14 1.51
CA GLU A 189 14.88 -11.01 2.25
C GLU A 189 13.73 -11.50 1.37
N THR A 190 13.11 -10.62 0.59
CA THR A 190 12.02 -10.97 -0.33
C THR A 190 12.45 -12.05 -1.31
N THR A 191 13.64 -11.93 -1.90
CA THR A 191 14.15 -12.91 -2.86
C THR A 191 14.50 -14.24 -2.21
N ALA A 192 15.16 -14.22 -1.05
CA ALA A 192 15.45 -15.45 -0.32
C ALA A 192 14.17 -16.23 0.04
N ILE A 193 13.09 -15.52 0.39
CA ILE A 193 11.77 -16.14 0.62
C ILE A 193 11.23 -16.74 -0.69
N LEU A 194 11.22 -15.98 -1.78
CA LEU A 194 10.66 -16.43 -3.07
C LEU A 194 11.40 -17.67 -3.61
N GLU A 195 12.73 -17.69 -3.51
CA GLU A 195 13.56 -18.83 -3.90
C GLU A 195 13.28 -20.06 -3.02
N LYS A 196 13.07 -19.87 -1.70
CA LYS A 196 12.68 -20.95 -0.79
C LYS A 196 11.33 -21.59 -1.17
N PHE A 197 10.43 -20.81 -1.76
CA PHE A 197 9.16 -21.30 -2.32
C PHE A 197 9.28 -21.82 -3.76
N CYS A 198 10.50 -21.99 -4.28
CA CYS A 198 10.80 -22.48 -5.63
C CYS A 198 10.28 -21.57 -6.76
N LEU A 199 10.21 -20.26 -6.54
CA LEU A 199 9.97 -19.31 -7.63
C LEU A 199 11.30 -18.85 -8.25
N GLU A 200 11.30 -18.66 -9.57
CA GLU A 200 12.48 -18.22 -10.33
C GLU A 200 12.39 -16.72 -10.69
N GLU A 201 13.51 -16.00 -10.58
CA GLU A 201 13.55 -14.58 -10.97
C GLU A 201 13.58 -14.45 -12.49
N VAL A 202 12.63 -13.69 -13.05
CA VAL A 202 12.63 -13.36 -14.47
C VAL A 202 13.69 -12.28 -14.74
N PRO A 203 14.50 -12.42 -15.80
CA PRO A 203 15.46 -11.39 -16.19
C PRO A 203 14.86 -10.00 -16.48
#